data_AF-A0A916XJT3-F1
#
_entry.id   AF-A0A916XJT3-F1
#
_cell.length_a   1.000
_cell.length_b   1.000
_cell.length_c   1.000
_cell.angle_alpha   90.00
_cell.angle_beta   90.00
_cell.angle_gamma   90.00
#
_symmetry.space_group_name_H-M   'P 1'
#
loop_
_entity.id
_entity.type
_entity.pdbx_description
1 polymer ?
#
loop_
_entity_poly.entity_id
_entity_poly.type
_entity_poly.pdbx_seq_one_letter_code
_entity_poly.pdbx_strand_id
1 'polypeptide(L)' 'MNDSEKTVLFALALMANQYLRQNEDEAELDSLAMSAGEHALEVLAEHGLVELVGSHRIMGRWTEAGRKFLQRNRG' A
#
# COMPACT_ATOMS: atom_id res chain seq x y z
N MET A 1 0.14 15.94 -6.68
CA MET A 1 -0.30 15.84 -5.28
C MET A 1 0.13 17.05 -4.50
N ASN A 2 -0.82 17.73 -3.88
CA ASN A 2 -0.56 18.76 -2.87
C ASN A 2 -0.12 18.09 -1.55
N ASP A 3 0.32 18.88 -0.57
CA ASP A 3 0.89 18.32 0.66
C ASP A 3 -0.15 17.65 1.57
N SER A 4 -1.41 18.11 1.55
CA SER A 4 -2.50 17.46 2.27
C SER A 4 -2.81 16.07 1.70
N GLU A 5 -2.86 15.94 0.38
CA GLU A 5 -3.03 14.65 -0.30
C GLU A 5 -1.88 13.69 0.01
N LYS A 6 -0.63 14.18 0.04
CA LYS A 6 0.53 13.36 0.41
C LYS A 6 0.42 12.86 1.85
N THR A 7 -0.01 13.70 2.80
CA THR A 7 -0.20 13.31 4.20
C THR A 7 -1.26 12.21 4.33
N VAL A 8 -2.41 12.36 3.66
CA VAL A 8 -3.48 11.34 3.68
C VAL A 8 -2.99 10.04 3.03
N LEU A 9 -2.35 10.13 1.87
CA LEU A 9 -1.82 8.96 1.16
C LEU A 9 -0.72 8.25 1.98
N PHE A 10 0.09 9.01 2.72
CA PHE A 10 1.08 8.44 3.63
C PHE A 10 0.44 7.71 4.81
N ALA A 11 -0.60 8.28 5.42
CA ALA A 11 -1.35 7.59 6.48
C ALA A 11 -1.98 6.29 5.96
N LEU A 12 -2.56 6.32 4.75
CA LEU A 12 -3.10 5.12 4.10
C LEU A 12 -2.00 4.06 3.86
N ALA A 13 -0.85 4.47 3.33
CA ALA A 13 0.28 3.57 3.08
C ALA A 13 0.82 2.94 4.37
N LEU A 14 0.88 3.70 5.48
CA LEU A 14 1.28 3.17 6.78
C LEU A 14 0.28 2.14 7.30
N MET A 15 -1.02 2.44 7.22
CA MET A 15 -2.07 1.50 7.63
C MET A 15 -1.99 0.20 6.81
N ALA A 16 -1.88 0.30 5.49
CA ALA A 16 -1.72 -0.86 4.62
C ALA A 16 -0.46 -1.67 4.98
N ASN A 17 0.68 -1.00 5.18
CA ASN A 17 1.93 -1.65 5.56
C ASN A 17 1.85 -2.34 6.93
N GLN A 18 1.10 -1.79 7.88
CA GLN A 18 0.97 -2.32 9.24
C GLN A 18 0.00 -3.50 9.33
N TYR A 19 -1.10 -3.46 8.55
CA TYR A 19 -2.23 -4.38 8.74
C TYR A 19 -2.45 -5.37 7.60
N LEU A 20 -1.96 -5.09 6.39
CA LEU A 20 -2.12 -5.98 5.23
C LEU A 20 -0.85 -6.82 4.95
N ARG A 21 0.29 -6.48 5.57
CA ARG A 21 1.54 -7.24 5.39
C ARG A 21 1.46 -8.57 6.14
N GLN A 22 1.44 -9.69 5.42
CA GLN A 22 1.29 -11.02 6.02
C GLN A 22 2.59 -11.82 6.17
N ASN A 23 3.60 -11.57 5.33
CA ASN A 23 4.82 -12.39 5.30
C ASN A 23 6.06 -11.58 5.68
N GLU A 24 7.07 -12.28 6.23
CA GLU A 24 8.40 -11.71 6.51
C GLU A 24 9.16 -11.37 5.23
N ASP A 25 8.80 -11.97 4.09
CA ASP A 25 9.22 -11.52 2.76
C ASP A 25 8.51 -10.20 2.44
N GLU A 26 9.18 -9.10 2.78
CA GLU A 26 8.67 -7.75 3.06
C GLU A 26 7.92 -7.01 1.93
N ALA A 27 7.62 -7.67 0.81
CA ALA A 27 7.13 -7.01 -0.38
C ALA A 27 5.62 -7.14 -0.61
N GLU A 28 4.94 -8.13 -0.02
CA GLU A 28 3.55 -8.46 -0.35
C GLU A 28 2.54 -8.00 0.71
N LEU A 29 1.43 -7.44 0.22
CA LEU A 29 0.26 -6.99 0.95
C LEU A 29 -0.91 -7.89 0.55
N ASP A 30 -1.56 -8.51 1.53
CA ASP A 30 -2.79 -9.26 1.32
C ASP A 30 -3.95 -8.47 1.94
N SER A 31 -4.95 -8.17 1.11
CA SER A 31 -6.16 -7.45 1.53
C SER A 31 -6.97 -8.19 2.60
N LEU A 32 -6.64 -9.46 2.89
CA LEU A 32 -7.38 -10.35 3.80
C LEU A 32 -8.83 -10.57 3.34
N ALA A 33 -9.11 -10.36 2.04
CA ALA A 33 -10.47 -10.30 1.48
C ALA A 33 -11.37 -9.26 2.20
N MET A 34 -10.76 -8.24 2.81
CA MET A 34 -11.46 -7.13 3.44
C MET A 34 -11.62 -6.01 2.42
N SER A 35 -12.85 -5.58 2.15
CA SER A 35 -13.10 -4.51 1.18
C SER A 35 -12.29 -3.25 1.47
N ALA A 36 -12.07 -2.90 2.75
CA ALA A 36 -11.23 -1.76 3.11
C ALA A 36 -9.75 -1.94 2.68
N GLY A 37 -9.22 -3.16 2.76
CA GLY A 37 -7.88 -3.49 2.28
C GLY A 37 -7.80 -3.43 0.76
N GLU A 38 -8.81 -3.96 0.06
CA GLU A 38 -8.89 -3.93 -1.40
C GLU A 38 -8.89 -2.50 -1.95
N HIS A 39 -9.78 -1.64 -1.44
CA HIS A 39 -9.84 -0.23 -1.83
C HIS A 39 -8.53 0.51 -1.50
N ALA A 40 -7.89 0.19 -0.37
CA ALA A 40 -6.60 0.79 -0.02
C ALA A 40 -5.52 0.43 -1.04
N LEU A 41 -5.46 -0.83 -1.48
CA LEU A 41 -4.50 -1.27 -2.49
C LEU A 41 -4.76 -0.64 -3.86
N GLU A 42 -6.03 -0.51 -4.27
CA GLU A 42 -6.41 0.16 -5.51
C GLU A 42 -5.96 1.63 -5.52
N VAL A 43 -6.26 2.40 -4.46
CA VAL A 43 -5.84 3.80 -4.33
C VAL A 43 -4.31 3.91 -4.34
N LEU A 44 -3.61 3.05 -3.62
CA LEU A 44 -2.14 3.06 -3.61
C LEU A 44 -1.55 2.70 -4.99
N ALA A 45 -2.24 1.85 -5.76
CA ALA A 45 -1.84 1.47 -7.10
C ALA A 45 -2.09 2.59 -8.13
N GLU A 46 -3.20 3.32 -8.03
CA GLU A 46 -3.45 4.52 -8.86
C GLU A 46 -2.36 5.59 -8.70
N HIS A 47 -1.73 5.63 -7.53
CA HIS A 47 -0.60 6.51 -7.24
C HIS A 47 0.79 5.88 -7.52
N GLY A 48 0.84 4.66 -8.08
CA GLY A 48 2.08 3.97 -8.44
C GLY A 48 2.92 3.51 -7.23
N LEU A 49 2.33 3.47 -6.04
CA LEU A 49 3.01 3.03 -4.81
C LEU A 49 2.92 1.51 -4.63
N VAL A 50 1.89 0.89 -5.18
CA VAL A 50 1.65 -0.56 -5.15
C VAL A 50 1.39 -1.06 -6.57
N GLU A 51 1.86 -2.26 -6.88
CA GLU A 51 1.40 -3.06 -8.01
C GLU A 51 0.35 -4.06 -7.52
N LEU A 52 -0.82 -4.09 -8.15
CA LEU A 52 -1.82 -5.11 -7.85
C LEU A 52 -1.35 -6.46 -8.42
N VAL A 53 -1.41 -7.50 -7.61
CA VAL A 53 -1.01 -8.87 -7.95
C VAL A 53 -2.09 -9.86 -7.51
N GLY A 54 -2.10 -11.05 -8.11
CA GLY A 54 -3.07 -12.11 -7.81
C GLY A 54 -4.19 -12.23 -8.86
N SER A 55 -4.74 -13.43 -8.99
CA SER A 55 -5.77 -13.77 -9.99
C SER A 55 -7.18 -13.94 -9.41
N HIS A 56 -7.30 -14.18 -8.11
CA HIS A 56 -8.57 -14.48 -7.43
C HIS A 56 -8.85 -13.59 -6.21
N ARG A 57 -7.85 -12.84 -5.72
CA ARG A 57 -7.95 -11.89 -4.60
C ARG A 57 -7.09 -10.68 -4.92
N ILE A 58 -7.52 -9.50 -4.50
CA ILE A 58 -6.74 -8.27 -4.67
C ILE A 58 -5.61 -8.31 -3.64
N MET A 59 -4.41 -8.59 -4.12
CA MET A 59 -3.16 -8.47 -3.35
C MET A 59 -2.34 -7.33 -3.95
N GLY A 60 -1.37 -6.85 -3.18
CA GLY A 60 -0.50 -5.77 -3.58
C GLY A 60 0.97 -6.15 -3.38
N ARG A 61 1.83 -5.54 -4.18
CA ARG A 61 3.27 -5.53 -3.96
C ARG A 61 3.78 -4.11 -3.92
N TRP A 62 4.58 -3.75 -2.92
CA TRP A 62 5.17 -2.41 -2.88
C TRP A 62 6.08 -2.19 -4.10
N THR A 63 5.87 -1.07 -4.80
CA THR A 63 6.84 -0.61 -5.80
C THR A 63 8.06 -0.01 -5.11
N GLU A 64 9.11 0.25 -5.89
CA GLU A 64 10.26 1.01 -5.40
C GLU A 64 9.87 2.43 -4.94
N ALA A 65 8.90 3.06 -5.61
CA ALA A 65 8.36 4.35 -5.19
C ALA A 65 7.60 4.24 -3.87
N GLY A 66 6.78 3.20 -3.70
CA GLY A 66 6.06 2.91 -2.45
C GLY A 66 6.98 2.73 -1.25
N ARG A 67 8.04 1.91 -1.40
CA ARG A 67 9.05 1.72 -0.34
C ARG A 67 9.73 3.04 0.04
N LYS A 68 10.18 3.82 -0.94
CA LYS A 68 10.79 5.14 -0.71
C LYS A 68 9.81 6.12 -0.06
N PHE A 69 8.53 6.06 -0.45
CA PHE A 69 7.47 6.89 0.11
C PHE A 69 7.26 6.58 1.60
N LEU A 70 7.29 5.31 2.00
CA LEU A 70 7.23 4.89 3.39
C LEU A 70 8.47 5.31 4.20
N GLN A 71 9.67 5.22 3.63
CA GLN A 71 10.92 5.58 4.32
C GLN A 71 11.08 7.08 4.51
N ARG A 72 10.77 7.90 3.50
CA ARG A 72 10.98 9.37 3.53
C ARG A 72 10.07 10.10 4.50
N ASN A 73 8.95 9.50 4.87
CA ASN A 73 7.92 10.11 5.70
C ASN A 73 7.83 9.46 7.11
N ARG A 74 8.67 8.45 7.39
CA ARG A 74 9.01 8.05 8.76
C ARG A 74 10.02 9.08 9.27
N GLY A 75 9.53 10.13 9.93
CA GLY A 75 10.38 11.16 10.55
C GLY A 75 11.46 10.57 11.44
#